data_AF-A0AA39XQF5-F1
#
_entry.id   AF-A0AA39XQF5-F1
#
_cell.length_a   1.000
_cell.length_b   1.000
_cell.length_c   1.000
_cell.angle_alpha   90.00
_cell.angle_beta   90.00
_cell.angle_gamma   90.00
#
_symmetry.space_group_name_H-M   'P 1'
#
loop_
_entity.id
_entity.type
_entity.pdbx_description
1 polymer ?
#
loop_
_entity_poly.entity_id
_entity_poly.type
_entity_poly.pdbx_seq_one_letter_code
_entity_poly.pdbx_strand_id
1 'polypeptide(L)'
;MQSKLNITDVTFRNVRGRTNRVFSPIVAHLVCSSPDTCSNIVAQDIDIRTINGSNLVTCRNMDEDLLDVNCVDWSKGYNPA
;
A
#
# COMPACT_ATOMS: atom_id res chain seq x y z
N MET A 1 18.65 0.92 7.47
CA MET A 1 18.64 2.36 7.79
C MET A 1 17.20 2.77 7.91
N GLN A 2 16.76 3.27 9.08
CA GLN A 2 15.37 3.68 9.33
C GLN A 2 15.21 5.15 8.93
N SER A 3 14.08 5.50 8.31
CA SER A 3 13.75 6.90 8.04
C SER A 3 13.52 7.64 9.36
N LYS A 4 13.78 8.95 9.38
CA LYS A 4 13.41 9.82 10.51
C LYS A 4 11.95 10.30 10.42
N LEU A 5 11.27 10.03 9.31
CA LEU A 5 9.86 10.38 9.13
C LEU A 5 8.97 9.32 9.78
N ASN A 6 8.16 9.76 10.74
CA ASN A 6 7.10 8.97 11.33
C ASN A 6 5.76 9.38 10.72
N ILE A 7 4.99 8.38 10.27
CA ILE A 7 3.65 8.57 9.70
C ILE A 7 2.68 7.88 10.63
N THR A 8 1.78 8.63 11.26
CA THR A 8 0.83 8.08 12.23
C THR A 8 -0.59 8.57 11.93
N ASP A 9 -1.59 7.77 12.32
CA ASP A 9 -3.02 8.15 12.32
C ASP A 9 -3.54 8.58 10.93
N VAL A 10 -3.18 7.82 9.90
CA VAL A 10 -3.62 8.07 8.52
C VAL A 10 -4.73 7.10 8.16
N THR A 11 -5.87 7.63 7.75
CA THR A 11 -6.99 6.82 7.24
C THR A 11 -7.24 7.07 5.76
N PHE A 12 -7.12 6.02 4.96
CA PHE A 12 -7.61 5.97 3.58
C PHE A 12 -9.01 5.38 3.59
N ARG A 13 -10.01 6.13 3.12
CA ARG A 13 -11.40 5.68 3.13
C ARG A 13 -12.11 5.93 1.81
N ASN A 14 -12.85 4.92 1.35
CA ASN A 14 -13.69 4.99 0.14
C ASN A 14 -12.88 5.38 -1.12
N VAL A 15 -11.71 4.75 -1.28
CA VAL A 15 -10.83 5.01 -2.43
C VAL A 15 -11.16 4.02 -3.53
N ARG A 16 -11.63 4.52 -4.68
CA ARG A 16 -12.05 3.69 -5.81
C ARG A 16 -11.45 4.18 -7.12
N GLY A 17 -11.05 3.28 -8.00
CA GLY A 17 -10.48 3.69 -9.29
C GLY A 17 -9.88 2.57 -10.12
N ARG A 18 -9.34 2.96 -11.28
CA ARG A 18 -8.67 2.06 -12.22
C ARG A 18 -7.26 2.54 -12.55
N THR A 19 -6.26 1.69 -12.37
CA THR A 19 -4.87 1.95 -12.79
C THR A 19 -4.59 1.31 -14.16
N ASN A 20 -3.58 1.82 -14.86
CA ASN A 20 -3.18 1.30 -16.18
C ASN A 20 -2.44 -0.06 -16.08
N ARG A 21 -1.96 -0.59 -17.21
CA ARG A 21 -1.29 -1.91 -17.26
C ARG A 21 0.16 -1.91 -16.80
N VAL A 22 0.80 -0.74 -16.63
CA VAL A 22 2.27 -0.64 -16.48
C VAL A 22 2.75 -1.37 -15.24
N PHE A 23 2.09 -1.16 -14.10
CA PHE A 23 2.47 -1.78 -12.83
C PHE A 23 1.61 -2.98 -12.43
N SER A 24 0.69 -3.42 -13.31
CA SER A 24 -0.13 -4.62 -13.07
C SER A 24 0.75 -5.81 -12.68
N PRO A 25 0.41 -6.60 -11.64
CA PRO A 25 -0.85 -6.60 -10.89
C PRO A 25 -0.92 -5.62 -9.70
N ILE A 26 0.10 -4.80 -9.48
CA ILE A 26 0.20 -3.89 -8.34
C ILE A 26 -0.58 -2.60 -8.60
N VAL A 27 -1.39 -2.17 -7.63
CA VAL A 27 -2.20 -0.94 -7.68
C VAL A 27 -1.71 0.14 -6.71
N ALA A 28 -0.99 -0.23 -5.66
CA ALA A 28 -0.45 0.69 -4.67
C ALA A 28 0.76 0.10 -3.92
N HIS A 29 1.45 0.95 -3.17
CA HIS A 29 2.53 0.58 -2.25
C HIS A 29 2.29 1.23 -0.90
N LEU A 30 2.13 0.41 0.15
CA LEU A 30 2.09 0.80 1.55
C LEU A 30 3.35 0.25 2.22
N VAL A 31 4.43 1.02 2.11
CA VAL A 31 5.77 0.56 2.49
C VAL A 31 6.39 1.53 3.47
N CYS A 32 6.72 1.01 4.65
CA CYS A 32 7.39 1.77 5.70
C CYS A 32 8.81 1.26 5.91
N SER A 33 9.68 2.12 6.44
CA SER A 33 11.12 1.81 6.58
C SER A 33 11.41 0.82 7.72
N SER A 34 10.58 0.84 8.76
CA SER A 34 10.51 -0.17 9.82
C SER A 34 9.09 -0.22 10.40
N PRO A 35 8.75 -1.27 11.19
CA PRO A 35 7.44 -1.38 11.84
C PRO A 35 7.10 -0.18 12.73
N ASP A 36 8.11 0.47 13.33
CA ASP A 36 7.90 1.60 14.24
C ASP A 36 7.68 2.96 13.53
N THR A 37 7.98 3.04 12.23
CA THR A 37 7.83 4.33 11.48
C THR A 37 6.41 4.59 11.00
N CYS A 38 5.55 3.57 10.99
CA CYS A 38 4.16 3.68 10.59
C CYS A 38 3.25 3.04 11.63
N SER A 39 2.35 3.83 12.20
CA SER A 39 1.41 3.34 13.20
C SER A 39 0.00 3.88 12.95
N ASN A 40 -1.01 3.07 13.26
CA ASN A 40 -2.42 3.41 13.04
C ASN A 40 -2.71 3.89 11.60
N ILE A 41 -2.17 3.16 10.60
CA ILE A 41 -2.50 3.37 9.20
C ILE A 41 -3.67 2.46 8.87
N VAL A 42 -4.80 3.06 8.50
CA VAL A 42 -6.06 2.37 8.29
C VAL A 42 -6.48 2.51 6.84
N ALA A 43 -6.87 1.42 6.20
CA ALA A 43 -7.46 1.43 4.87
C ALA A 43 -8.83 0.74 4.92
N GLN A 44 -9.87 1.45 4.53
CA GLN A 44 -11.26 0.98 4.59
C GLN A 44 -11.99 1.31 3.30
N ASP A 45 -12.80 0.38 2.80
CA ASP A 45 -13.60 0.54 1.58
C ASP A 45 -12.71 0.85 0.36
N ILE A 46 -11.68 0.05 0.12
CA ILE A 46 -10.72 0.25 -0.98
C ILE A 46 -11.08 -0.64 -2.18
N ASP A 47 -11.38 -0.02 -3.32
CA ASP A 47 -11.65 -0.73 -4.60
C ASP A 47 -10.84 -0.10 -5.74
N ILE A 48 -9.53 -0.31 -5.69
CA ILE A 48 -8.61 0.06 -6.78
C ILE A 48 -8.25 -1.21 -7.54
N ARG A 49 -8.43 -1.17 -8.87
CA ARG A 49 -8.08 -2.28 -9.75
C ARG A 49 -7.24 -1.83 -10.92
N THR A 50 -6.37 -2.67 -11.43
CA THR A 50 -5.79 -2.48 -12.75
C THR A 50 -6.88 -2.65 -13.83
N ILE A 51 -6.64 -2.17 -15.06
CA ILE A 51 -7.61 -2.39 -16.16
C ILE A 51 -7.80 -3.85 -16.57
N ASN A 52 -6.97 -4.79 -16.10
CA ASN A 52 -7.18 -6.25 -16.21
C ASN A 52 -7.74 -6.89 -14.92
N GLY A 53 -8.12 -6.08 -13.92
CA GLY A 53 -8.90 -6.52 -12.75
C GLY A 53 -8.11 -6.95 -11.52
N SER A 54 -6.77 -6.90 -11.53
CA SER A 54 -5.93 -7.20 -10.37
C SER A 54 -5.96 -6.05 -9.35
N ASN A 55 -5.73 -6.35 -8.07
CA ASN A 55 -5.83 -5.38 -6.98
C ASN A 55 -4.75 -5.59 -5.90
N LEU A 56 -3.55 -6.03 -6.28
CA LEU A 56 -2.49 -6.32 -5.32
C LEU A 56 -1.82 -5.04 -4.83
N VAL A 57 -1.49 -4.98 -3.54
CA VAL A 57 -0.80 -3.85 -2.91
C VAL A 57 0.50 -4.38 -2.33
N THR A 58 1.63 -3.72 -2.59
CA THR A 58 2.86 -4.06 -1.86
C THR A 58 2.74 -3.54 -0.44
N CYS A 59 2.81 -4.42 0.55
CA CYS A 59 2.80 -4.07 1.96
C CYS A 59 4.16 -4.43 2.57
N ARG A 60 4.76 -3.52 3.35
CA ARG A 60 5.99 -3.83 4.09
C ARG A 60 6.08 -2.99 5.35
N ASN A 61 6.32 -3.65 6.48
CA ASN A 61 6.36 -3.01 7.80
C ASN A 61 5.05 -2.27 8.11
N MET A 62 3.91 -2.88 7.76
CA MET A 62 2.57 -2.38 8.00
C MET A 62 1.84 -3.34 8.93
N ASP A 63 0.84 -2.82 9.65
CA ASP A 63 -0.15 -3.66 10.33
C ASP A 63 -1.26 -4.01 9.33
N GLU A 64 -1.23 -5.23 8.79
CA GLU A 64 -2.15 -5.65 7.73
C GLU A 64 -3.60 -5.86 8.22
N ASP A 65 -3.81 -6.05 9.53
CA ASP A 65 -5.15 -6.21 10.11
C ASP A 65 -5.99 -4.92 10.00
N LEU A 66 -5.33 -3.78 9.79
CA LEU A 66 -5.97 -2.47 9.61
C LEU A 66 -6.18 -2.10 8.12
N LEU A 67 -5.80 -2.98 7.19
CA LEU A 67 -5.78 -2.68 5.76
C LEU A 67 -6.75 -3.56 4.97
N ASP A 68 -7.84 -2.97 4.48
CA ASP A 68 -8.77 -3.60 3.54
C ASP A 68 -8.19 -3.67 2.11
N VAL A 69 -7.08 -4.39 1.92
CA VAL A 69 -6.38 -4.58 0.64
C VAL A 69 -5.73 -5.97 0.55
N ASN A 70 -5.37 -6.38 -0.67
CA ASN A 70 -4.64 -7.63 -0.90
C ASN A 70 -3.13 -7.40 -0.87
N CYS A 71 -2.50 -7.59 0.29
CA CYS A 71 -1.06 -7.40 0.49
C CYS A 71 -0.19 -8.48 -0.19
N VAL A 72 0.95 -8.06 -0.72
CA VAL A 72 2.03 -8.93 -1.23
C VAL A 72 3.42 -8.38 -0.88
N ASP A 73 4.39 -9.28 -0.73
CA ASP A 73 5.76 -8.94 -0.32
C ASP A 73 6.68 -8.41 -1.44
N TRP A 74 6.26 -8.53 -2.70
CA TRP A 74 7.08 -8.14 -3.85
C TRP A 74 6.58 -6.83 -4.49
N SER A 75 7.51 -6.08 -5.06
CA SER A 75 7.25 -4.82 -5.76
C SER A 75 7.79 -4.90 -7.18
N LYS A 76 7.08 -4.30 -8.14
CA LYS A 76 7.56 -4.09 -9.52
C LYS A 76 8.61 -2.96 -9.65
N GLY A 77 9.19 -2.54 -8.54
CA GLY A 77 10.11 -1.42 -8.47
C GLY A 77 9.43 -0.24 -7.80
N TYR A 78 9.60 -0.14 -6.48
CA TYR A 78 9.68 1.18 -5.86
C TYR A 78 10.92 1.84 -6.49
N ASN A 79 10.80 3.03 -7.09
CA ASN A 79 11.99 3.79 -7.48
C ASN A 79 12.88 3.89 -6.24
N PRO A 80 14.03 3.18 -6.16
CA PRO A 80 14.91 3.32 -5.02
C PRO A 80 15.53 4.71 -5.16
N ALA A 81 14.96 5.66 -4.42
CA ALA A 81 15.64 6.92 -4.16
C ALA A 81 16.95 6.64 -3.41
#